data_AF-A0A7S0LJX5-F1
#
_entry.id   AF-A0A7S0LJX5-F1
#
_cell.length_a   1.000
_cell.length_b   1.000
_cell.length_c   1.000
_cell.angle_alpha   90.00
_cell.angle_beta   90.00
_cell.angle_gamma   90.00
#
_symmetry.space_group_name_H-M   'P 1'
#
loop_
_entity.id
_entity.type
_entity.pdbx_description
1 polymer ?
#
loop_
_entity_poly.entity_id
_entity_poly.type
_entity_poly.pdbx_seq_one_letter_code
_entity_poly.pdbx_strand_id
1 'polypeptide(L)'
;VADAMVAGSSDVVVTGAATYEELVAGGDSGFAWEPPPDEWDAIALNYTSGTTGVPKGCVLHHRGAYLAALGNCIAFGGMGTEGGCRYLWTLPMFHCNGWNFPYTVAMLG
;
A
#
# COMPACT_ATOMS: atom_id res chain seq x y z
N VAL A 1 -20.65 6.50 -2.88
CA VAL A 1 -20.74 5.02 -2.83
C VAL A 1 -20.30 4.63 -1.43
N ALA A 2 -21.14 3.87 -0.72
CA ALA A 2 -21.23 3.81 0.74
C ALA A 2 -19.94 3.46 1.50
N ASP A 3 -19.85 4.03 2.70
CA ASP A 3 -18.83 3.84 3.73
C ASP A 3 -18.51 2.37 4.01
N ALA A 4 -17.23 2.10 4.24
CA ALA A 4 -16.77 0.85 4.81
C ALA A 4 -17.17 0.78 6.29
N MET A 5 -18.40 0.35 6.56
CA MET A 5 -18.76 -0.15 7.89
C MET A 5 -18.07 -1.49 8.13
N VAL A 6 -17.01 -1.49 8.93
CA VAL A 6 -16.46 -2.70 9.54
C VAL A 6 -17.31 -3.02 10.76
N ALA A 7 -18.21 -3.98 10.61
CA ALA A 7 -18.92 -4.58 11.73
C ALA A 7 -18.07 -5.74 12.30
N GLY A 8 -17.64 -5.59 13.56
CA GLY A 8 -17.34 -6.74 14.44
C GLY A 8 -15.87 -7.10 14.65
N SER A 9 -15.17 -6.33 15.51
CA SER A 9 -14.18 -6.78 16.50
C SER A 9 -13.69 -5.53 17.23
N SER A 10 -13.77 -5.51 18.55
CA SER A 10 -13.73 -4.31 19.40
C SER A 10 -12.37 -3.60 19.55
N ASP A 11 -11.38 -3.85 18.69
CA ASP A 11 -10.05 -3.22 18.78
C ASP A 11 -9.54 -2.67 17.43
N VAL A 12 -10.44 -2.14 16.59
CA VAL A 12 -10.03 -1.27 15.47
C VAL A 12 -10.22 0.18 15.91
N VAL A 13 -9.16 0.79 16.42
CA VAL A 13 -9.09 2.25 16.61
C VAL A 13 -8.97 2.88 15.22
N VAL A 14 -10.10 3.35 14.68
CA VAL A 14 -10.04 4.33 13.59
C VAL A 14 -9.55 5.62 14.23
N THR A 15 -8.30 6.02 13.99
CA THR A 15 -7.78 7.34 14.37
C THR A 15 -8.43 8.39 13.48
N GLY A 16 -9.72 8.62 13.67
CA GLY A 16 -10.50 9.64 12.99
C GLY A 16 -10.40 10.96 13.75
N ALA A 17 -9.60 11.91 13.24
CA ALA A 17 -9.82 13.35 13.40
C ALA A 17 -8.84 14.21 12.59
N ALA A 18 -7.69 13.69 12.14
CA ALA A 18 -6.70 14.50 11.43
C ALA A 18 -6.90 14.43 9.91
N THR A 19 -6.92 15.59 9.27
CA THR A 19 -6.75 15.77 7.82
C THR A 19 -5.37 15.28 7.37
N TYR A 20 -5.19 15.09 6.06
CA TYR A 20 -3.88 14.69 5.51
C TYR A 20 -2.78 15.69 5.89
N GLU A 21 -3.08 16.98 5.78
CA GLU A 21 -2.17 18.06 6.09
C GLU A 21 -1.79 18.08 7.58
N GLU A 22 -2.75 17.80 8.47
CA GLU A 22 -2.49 17.68 9.91
C GLU A 22 -1.63 16.46 10.24
N LEU A 23 -1.83 15.33 9.55
CA LEU A 23 -0.98 14.15 9.71
C LEU A 23 0.45 14.42 9.24
N VAL A 24 0.63 15.07 8.09
CA VAL A 24 1.95 15.43 7.57
C VAL A 24 2.65 16.44 8.49
N ALA A 25 1.93 17.46 8.95
CA ALA A 25 2.48 18.47 9.86
C ALA A 25 2.83 17.92 11.24
N GLY A 26 2.13 16.88 11.70
CA GLY A 26 2.42 16.17 12.95
C GLY A 26 3.58 15.18 12.87
N GLY A 27 4.16 14.95 11.69
CA GLY A 27 5.30 14.06 11.50
C GLY A 27 6.59 14.60 12.10
N ASP A 28 7.44 13.70 12.60
CA ASP A 28 8.79 14.04 13.04
C ASP A 28 9.76 14.02 11.86
N SER A 29 10.31 15.18 11.50
CA SER A 29 11.30 15.31 10.43
C SER A 29 12.68 14.75 10.80
N GLY A 30 12.93 14.51 12.09
CA GLY A 30 14.13 13.86 12.60
C GLY A 30 13.99 12.36 12.78
N PHE A 31 12.85 11.76 12.39
CA PHE A 31 12.61 10.33 12.55
C PHE A 31 13.68 9.51 11.80
N ALA A 32 14.47 8.76 12.55
CA ALA A 32 15.48 7.86 12.00
C ALA A 32 14.80 6.58 11.52
N TRP A 33 14.32 6.59 10.27
CA TRP A 33 13.73 5.41 9.64
C TRP A 33 14.71 4.23 9.63
N GLU A 34 14.20 3.04 9.93
CA GLU A 34 14.95 1.78 9.91
C GLU A 34 14.38 0.82 8.86
N PRO A 35 15.22 0.09 8.11
CA PRO A 35 14.77 -0.93 7.17
C PRO A 35 14.14 -2.13 7.91
N PRO A 36 13.32 -2.94 7.21
CA PRO A 36 12.82 -4.18 7.79
C PRO A 36 14.00 -5.09 8.18
N PRO A 37 13.92 -5.80 9.33
CA PRO A 37 14.98 -6.71 9.78
C PRO A 37 15.25 -7.83 8.78
N ASP A 38 14.19 -8.37 8.17
CA ASP A 38 14.25 -9.35 7.09
C ASP A 38 13.34 -8.93 5.93
N GLU A 39 13.83 -9.04 4.70
CA GLU A 39 13.04 -8.79 3.49
C GLU A 39 11.91 -9.81 3.28
N TRP A 40 11.97 -10.96 3.97
CA TRP A 40 10.93 -11.98 3.98
C TRP A 40 9.83 -11.71 5.00
N ASP A 41 9.98 -10.69 5.85
CA ASP A 41 8.95 -10.28 6.79
C ASP A 41 7.70 -9.76 6.07
N ALA A 42 6.55 -9.95 6.70
CA ALA A 42 5.26 -9.54 6.17
C ALA A 42 5.13 -8.01 6.16
N ILE A 43 4.81 -7.44 5.00
CA ILE A 43 4.53 -6.00 4.83
C ILE A 43 3.03 -5.71 4.70
N ALA A 44 2.24 -6.67 4.22
CA ALA A 44 0.80 -6.50 4.04
C ALA A 44 0.04 -7.83 4.07
N LEU A 45 -1.23 -7.77 4.47
CA LEU A 45 -2.18 -8.88 4.42
C LEU A 45 -3.39 -8.48 3.57
N ASN A 46 -3.52 -9.08 2.39
CA ASN A 46 -4.66 -8.87 1.50
C ASN A 46 -5.71 -9.97 1.70
N TYR A 47 -6.98 -9.62 1.65
CA TYR A 47 -8.07 -10.61 1.69
C TYR A 47 -8.73 -10.72 0.32
N THR A 48 -8.98 -11.96 -0.11
CA THR A 48 -9.78 -12.20 -1.32
C THR A 48 -11.25 -11.88 -1.09
N SER A 49 -11.99 -11.57 -2.15
CA SER A 49 -13.42 -11.23 -2.08
C SER A 49 -14.31 -12.37 -1.57
N GLY A 50 -13.80 -13.60 -1.48
CA GLY A 50 -14.57 -14.74 -0.99
C GLY A 50 -15.70 -15.20 -1.93
N THR A 51 -15.61 -14.94 -3.24
CA THR A 51 -16.67 -15.35 -4.20
C THR A 51 -16.91 -16.86 -4.25
N THR A 52 -15.94 -17.67 -3.84
CA THR A 52 -16.02 -19.14 -3.78
C THR A 52 -16.04 -19.69 -2.35
N GLY A 53 -16.27 -18.85 -1.33
CA GLY A 53 -16.32 -19.26 0.08
C GLY A 53 -15.65 -18.27 1.01
N VAL A 54 -15.10 -18.73 2.13
CA VAL A 54 -14.45 -17.84 3.12
C VAL A 54 -13.28 -17.08 2.46
N PRO A 55 -13.20 -15.73 2.65
CA PRO A 55 -12.06 -14.92 2.26
C PRO A 55 -10.74 -15.53 2.72
N LYS A 56 -9.76 -15.56 1.83
CA LYS A 56 -8.42 -16.10 2.10
C LYS A 56 -7.44 -14.94 2.25
N GLY A 57 -6.61 -15.03 3.28
CA GLY A 57 -5.50 -14.09 3.48
C GLY A 57 -4.32 -14.43 2.58
N CYS A 58 -3.81 -13.43 1.87
CA CYS A 58 -2.58 -13.46 1.10
C CYS A 58 -1.57 -12.52 1.78
N VAL A 59 -0.54 -13.11 2.39
CA VAL A 59 0.55 -12.38 3.03
C VAL A 59 1.59 -11.99 1.99
N LEU A 60 1.93 -10.71 1.94
CA LEU A 60 3.01 -10.19 1.10
C LEU A 60 4.21 -9.90 1.98
N HIS A 61 5.40 -10.24 1.49
CA HIS A 61 6.68 -9.89 2.09
C HIS A 61 7.39 -8.75 1.34
N HIS A 62 8.28 -8.02 2.00
CA HIS A 62 9.00 -6.88 1.44
C HIS A 62 9.68 -7.19 0.10
N ARG A 63 10.42 -8.30 0.00
CA ARG A 63 11.14 -8.70 -1.22
C ARG A 63 10.21 -8.84 -2.43
N GLY A 64 9.07 -9.48 -2.23
CA GLY A 64 8.05 -9.70 -3.26
C GLY A 64 7.39 -8.42 -3.74
N ALA A 65 7.08 -7.51 -2.81
CA ALA A 65 6.56 -6.20 -3.15
C ALA A 65 7.59 -5.39 -3.97
N TYR A 66 8.86 -5.43 -3.57
CA TYR A 66 9.96 -4.78 -4.29
C TYR A 66 10.17 -5.35 -5.71
N LEU A 67 10.20 -6.68 -5.86
CA LEU A 67 10.35 -7.32 -7.16
C LEU A 67 9.16 -7.03 -8.09
N ALA A 68 7.94 -7.02 -7.56
CA ALA A 68 6.76 -6.62 -8.31
C ALA A 68 6.84 -5.14 -8.73
N ALA A 69 7.35 -4.25 -7.86
CA ALA A 69 7.53 -2.84 -8.17
C ALA A 69 8.53 -2.62 -9.31
N LEU A 70 9.68 -3.32 -9.29
CA LEU A 70 10.64 -3.31 -10.39
C LEU A 70 10.03 -3.83 -11.70
N GLY A 71 9.29 -4.93 -11.63
CA GLY A 71 8.58 -5.49 -12.78
C GLY A 71 7.62 -4.47 -13.40
N ASN A 72 6.86 -3.74 -12.58
CA ASN A 72 5.98 -2.67 -13.04
C ASN A 72 6.78 -1.55 -13.75
N CYS A 73 7.89 -1.08 -13.18
CA CYS A 73 8.70 -0.05 -13.85
C CYS A 73 9.15 -0.47 -15.25
N ILE A 74 9.62 -1.72 -15.39
CA ILE A 74 10.09 -2.24 -16.68
C ILE A 74 8.92 -2.42 -17.65
N ALA A 75 7.83 -3.04 -17.21
CA ALA A 75 6.67 -3.33 -18.06
C ALA A 75 6.00 -2.06 -18.59
N PHE A 76 6.06 -0.96 -17.85
CA PHE A 76 5.49 0.34 -18.22
C PHE A 76 6.54 1.31 -18.79
N GLY A 77 7.63 0.79 -19.38
CA GLY A 77 8.56 1.57 -20.19
C GLY A 77 9.41 2.58 -19.41
N GLY A 78 9.82 2.24 -18.18
CA GLY A 78 10.56 3.17 -17.32
C GLY A 78 9.65 4.27 -16.77
N MET A 79 8.43 3.93 -16.40
CA MET A 79 7.42 4.86 -15.87
C MET A 79 8.06 5.98 -15.01
N GLY A 80 7.94 7.24 -15.43
CA GLY A 80 8.46 8.39 -14.69
C GLY A 80 9.92 8.77 -14.96
N THR A 81 10.73 7.94 -15.61
CA THR A 81 12.17 8.24 -15.87
C THR A 81 12.39 9.15 -17.08
N GLU A 82 11.45 9.20 -18.02
CA GLU A 82 11.47 10.13 -19.18
C GLU A 82 10.12 10.89 -19.25
N GLY A 83 10.08 12.12 -18.74
CA GLY A 83 8.94 13.04 -18.92
C GLY A 83 7.92 13.14 -17.77
N GLY A 84 8.14 12.48 -16.64
CA GLY A 84 7.36 12.69 -15.41
C GLY A 84 5.90 12.26 -15.51
N CYS A 85 5.64 10.95 -15.41
CA CYS A 85 4.28 10.43 -15.34
C CYS A 85 3.59 10.88 -14.04
N ARG A 86 2.35 11.36 -14.12
CA ARG A 86 1.49 11.61 -12.96
C ARG A 86 0.57 10.41 -12.77
N TYR A 87 0.87 9.61 -11.75
CA TYR A 87 0.10 8.42 -11.43
C TYR A 87 -1.18 8.78 -10.66
N LEU A 88 -2.34 8.33 -11.15
CA LEU A 88 -3.63 8.49 -10.48
C LEU A 88 -4.25 7.11 -10.23
N TRP A 89 -4.55 6.82 -8.97
CA TRP A 89 -5.23 5.61 -8.53
C TRP A 89 -6.63 5.94 -8.00
N THR A 90 -7.65 5.26 -8.50
CA THR A 90 -9.06 5.58 -8.22
C THR A 90 -9.80 4.50 -7.45
N LEU A 91 -9.19 3.33 -7.28
CA LEU A 91 -9.79 2.21 -6.55
C LEU A 91 -9.34 2.21 -5.09
N PRO A 92 -10.05 1.55 -4.17
CA PRO A 92 -9.54 1.34 -2.82
C PRO A 92 -8.24 0.52 -2.84
N MET A 93 -7.23 0.93 -2.06
CA MET A 93 -5.91 0.26 -2.07
C MET A 93 -5.98 -1.22 -1.69
N PHE A 94 -6.93 -1.63 -0.83
CA PHE A 94 -7.10 -3.02 -0.40
C PHE A 94 -7.57 -4.00 -1.50
N HIS A 95 -7.88 -3.54 -2.72
CA HIS A 95 -8.47 -4.41 -3.75
C HIS A 95 -7.50 -5.48 -4.28
N CYS A 96 -6.22 -5.15 -4.45
CA CYS A 96 -5.11 -6.10 -4.51
C CYS A 96 -3.84 -5.27 -4.37
N ASN A 97 -3.67 -4.75 -3.15
CA ASN A 97 -2.72 -3.70 -2.74
C ASN A 97 -2.26 -2.74 -3.84
N GLY A 98 -3.24 -2.11 -4.49
CA GLY A 98 -3.05 -1.17 -5.59
C GLY A 98 -2.15 -1.67 -6.73
N TRP A 99 -2.20 -2.95 -7.09
CA TRP A 99 -1.39 -3.57 -8.15
C TRP A 99 0.12 -3.38 -7.97
N ASN A 100 0.56 -3.22 -6.72
CA ASN A 100 1.93 -2.87 -6.32
C ASN A 100 2.43 -1.50 -6.79
N PHE A 101 1.59 -0.68 -7.45
CA PHE A 101 1.98 0.66 -7.86
C PHE A 101 2.25 1.64 -6.72
N PRO A 102 1.61 1.56 -5.54
CA PRO A 102 2.03 2.35 -4.39
C PRO A 102 3.51 2.13 -4.06
N TYR A 103 3.99 0.88 -4.13
CA TYR A 103 5.40 0.55 -3.95
C TYR A 103 6.25 1.00 -5.14
N THR A 104 5.74 0.85 -6.37
CA THR A 104 6.42 1.32 -7.59
C THR A 104 6.68 2.82 -7.57
N VAL A 105 5.66 3.63 -7.23
CA VAL A 105 5.77 5.08 -7.19
C VAL A 105 6.70 5.51 -6.06
N ALA A 106 6.57 4.93 -4.86
CA ALA A 106 7.47 5.21 -3.75
C ALA A 106 8.93 4.86 -4.05
N MET A 107 9.18 3.80 -4.84
CA MET A 107 10.52 3.42 -5.28
C MET A 107 11.13 4.42 -6.28
N LEU A 108 10.30 5.10 -7.08
CA LEU A 108 10.74 6.03 -8.12
C LEU A 108 11.06 7.44 -7.58
N GLY A 109 10.48 7.82 -6.43
CA GLY A 109 10.63 9.15 -5.82
C GLY A 109 9.45 10.06 -6.11
#